data_AF-A0A2I0LGI2-F1
#
_entry.id   AF-A0A2I0LGI2-F1
#
_cell.length_a   1.000
_cell.length_b   1.000
_cell.length_c   1.000
_cell.angle_alpha   90.00
_cell.angle_beta   90.00
_cell.angle_gamma   90.00
#
_symmetry.space_group_name_H-M   'P 1'
#
loop_
_entity.id
_entity.type
_entity.pdbx_description
1 polymer ?
#
loop_
_entity_poly.entity_id
_entity_poly.type
_entity_poly.pdbx_seq_one_letter_code
_entity_poly.pdbx_strand_id
1 'polypeptide(L)'
;MLRQIMQLAQRENLTNGDYVFFYLDVFGESLRGESAHDPFKPWQQSPGQDSGLREAFQMVLVITYYEPQNPEYQHFQTQLILRAKQKFGVQLNYSLMNLVAGCFYDGMLLYAMVLNETLREGGSKKNATHIIEKMRDRKFQGVTGLVSMDSNNDRDTDFNLWAMGDLESGQYEVVGHYSGVEKQIHWLGRPIPWVKGAPPLDNPPCVFDVDDPSCDKTPLSMLAIVALGTGLTFVMFGISSFLIFRKLMLEKELASMLWRIRWDELQFGSPERYHKAAGSRLTLSLRGSSYGSLMTTHGKYQIFANTGHFK
;
A
#
# COMPACT_ATOMS: atom_id res chain seq x y z
N MET A 1 -23.01 -16.34 -3.28
CA MET A 1 -21.56 -16.22 -3.07
C MET A 1 -21.06 -14.81 -3.40
N LEU A 2 -21.14 -14.35 -4.66
CA LEU A 2 -20.69 -13.00 -5.08
C LEU A 2 -21.16 -11.87 -4.15
N ARG A 3 -22.47 -11.80 -3.87
CA ARG A 3 -23.04 -10.76 -2.99
C ARG A 3 -22.41 -10.71 -1.60
N GLN A 4 -22.13 -11.86 -0.98
CA GLN A 4 -21.49 -11.91 0.34
C GLN A 4 -20.04 -11.41 0.26
N ILE A 5 -19.32 -11.75 -0.81
CA ILE A 5 -17.96 -11.25 -1.06
C ILE A 5 -17.99 -9.72 -1.21
N MET A 6 -18.93 -9.19 -2.00
CA MET A 6 -19.04 -7.75 -2.19
C MET A 6 -19.45 -6.99 -0.93
N GLN A 7 -20.28 -7.58 -0.07
CA GLN A 7 -20.58 -7.02 1.25
C GLN A 7 -19.35 -6.95 2.15
N LEU A 8 -18.48 -7.97 2.11
CA LEU A 8 -17.22 -7.97 2.84
C LEU A 8 -16.23 -6.97 2.25
N ALA A 9 -16.08 -6.95 0.93
CA ALA A 9 -15.24 -5.98 0.21
C ALA A 9 -15.63 -4.54 0.56
N GLN A 10 -16.92 -4.25 0.65
CA GLN A 10 -17.42 -2.94 1.07
C GLN A 10 -17.04 -2.60 2.51
N ARG A 11 -17.11 -3.57 3.45
CA ARG A 11 -16.70 -3.38 4.85
C ARG A 11 -15.19 -3.13 4.98
N GLU A 12 -14.39 -3.78 4.14
CA GLU A 12 -12.93 -3.63 4.08
C GLU A 12 -12.50 -2.45 3.17
N ASN A 13 -13.45 -1.62 2.72
CA ASN A 13 -13.19 -0.45 1.87
C ASN A 13 -12.49 -0.76 0.52
N LEU A 14 -12.71 -1.95 -0.01
CA LEU A 14 -12.16 -2.43 -1.29
C LEU A 14 -13.03 -2.04 -2.50
N THR A 15 -14.12 -1.30 -2.29
CA THR A 15 -15.06 -0.87 -3.35
C THR A 15 -14.90 0.60 -3.71
N ASN A 16 -13.80 1.23 -3.31
CA ASN A 16 -13.51 2.66 -3.46
C ASN A 16 -12.92 3.04 -4.84
N GLY A 17 -12.82 2.08 -5.77
CA GLY A 17 -12.24 2.28 -7.10
C GLY A 17 -10.79 1.78 -7.26
N ASP A 18 -10.13 1.29 -6.21
CA ASP A 18 -8.77 0.74 -6.29
C ASP A 18 -8.72 -0.74 -6.71
N TYR A 19 -9.87 -1.43 -6.71
CA TYR A 19 -9.97 -2.85 -7.05
C TYR A 19 -11.10 -3.08 -8.03
N VAL A 20 -10.91 -4.01 -8.97
CA VAL A 20 -11.98 -4.52 -9.84
C VAL A 20 -12.17 -6.00 -9.58
N PHE A 21 -13.43 -6.44 -9.53
CA PHE A 21 -13.80 -7.83 -9.26
C PHE A 21 -14.34 -8.45 -10.53
N PHE A 22 -13.60 -9.41 -11.10
CA PHE A 22 -14.11 -10.24 -12.19
C PHE A 22 -14.86 -11.44 -11.62
N TYR A 23 -16.16 -11.51 -11.91
CA TYR A 23 -16.99 -12.65 -11.57
C TYR A 23 -17.18 -13.54 -12.80
N LEU A 24 -16.62 -14.74 -12.73
CA LEU A 24 -16.72 -15.74 -13.78
C LEU A 24 -18.06 -16.49 -13.63
N ASP A 25 -19.09 -15.98 -14.31
CA ASP A 25 -20.43 -16.55 -14.34
C ASP A 25 -20.74 -17.04 -15.75
N VAL A 26 -20.07 -18.12 -16.14
CA VAL A 26 -20.09 -18.61 -17.52
C VAL A 26 -21.52 -18.83 -18.07
N PHE A 27 -22.50 -19.14 -17.22
CA PHE A 27 -23.90 -19.34 -17.61
C PHE A 27 -24.85 -18.18 -17.25
N GLY A 28 -24.30 -17.07 -16.75
CA GLY A 28 -25.02 -15.85 -16.42
C GLY A 28 -26.14 -16.05 -15.40
N GLU A 29 -25.99 -16.96 -14.44
CA GLU A 29 -27.04 -17.25 -13.45
C GLU A 29 -27.32 -16.04 -12.55
N SER A 30 -26.28 -15.28 -12.20
CA SER A 30 -26.40 -14.05 -11.39
C SER A 30 -27.10 -12.91 -12.12
N LEU A 31 -27.12 -12.94 -13.45
CA LEU A 31 -27.76 -11.92 -14.27
C LEU A 31 -29.26 -12.21 -14.49
N ARG A 32 -29.73 -13.44 -14.24
CA ARG A 32 -31.14 -13.78 -14.44
C ARG A 32 -32.03 -13.11 -13.39
N GLY A 33 -33.05 -12.40 -13.86
CA GLY A 33 -34.21 -12.07 -13.04
C GLY A 33 -35.22 -13.21 -13.00
N GLU A 34 -36.27 -13.04 -12.20
CA GLU A 34 -37.36 -14.01 -12.07
C GLU A 34 -38.20 -14.08 -13.36
N SER A 35 -38.24 -12.99 -14.12
CA SER A 35 -38.89 -12.88 -15.42
C SER A 35 -37.90 -12.59 -16.54
N ALA A 36 -38.22 -13.03 -17.76
CA ALA A 36 -37.39 -12.81 -18.96
C ALA A 36 -37.21 -11.34 -19.37
N HIS A 37 -37.99 -10.43 -18.76
CA HIS A 37 -37.93 -8.98 -19.00
C HIS A 37 -37.32 -8.21 -17.83
N ASP A 38 -36.86 -8.91 -16.80
CA ASP A 38 -36.27 -8.24 -15.65
C ASP A 38 -34.92 -7.62 -16.04
N PRO A 39 -34.64 -6.40 -15.56
CA PRO A 39 -33.35 -5.78 -15.79
C PRO A 39 -32.25 -6.60 -15.10
N PHE A 40 -31.12 -6.77 -15.78
CA PHE A 40 -29.95 -7.51 -15.27
C PHE A 40 -29.35 -6.78 -14.06
N LYS A 41 -29.73 -7.19 -12.85
CA LYS A 41 -29.34 -6.52 -11.60
C LYS A 41 -28.80 -7.53 -10.58
N PRO A 42 -27.55 -8.02 -10.74
CA PRO A 42 -26.97 -9.08 -9.90
C PRO A 42 -26.81 -8.70 -8.42
N TRP A 43 -26.89 -7.40 -8.10
CA TRP A 43 -26.84 -6.87 -6.72
C TRP A 43 -28.20 -6.89 -6.01
N GLN A 44 -29.31 -6.96 -6.75
CA GLN A 44 -30.66 -6.80 -6.21
C GLN A 44 -31.24 -8.17 -5.84
N GLN A 45 -31.44 -8.45 -4.55
CA GLN A 45 -32.16 -9.66 -4.11
C GLN A 45 -33.65 -9.40 -3.90
N SER A 46 -34.00 -8.21 -3.40
CA SER A 46 -35.39 -7.80 -3.22
C SER A 46 -35.53 -6.29 -3.45
N PRO A 47 -36.65 -5.82 -4.03
CA PRO A 47 -36.87 -4.38 -4.23
C PRO A 47 -36.77 -3.59 -2.92
N GLY A 48 -35.84 -2.64 -2.85
CA GLY A 48 -35.78 -1.63 -1.78
C GLY A 48 -34.84 -1.90 -0.60
N GLN A 49 -34.11 -3.02 -0.54
CA GLN A 49 -33.28 -3.36 0.63
C GLN A 49 -31.76 -3.14 0.43
N ASP A 50 -31.28 -2.87 -0.79
CA ASP A 50 -29.88 -3.07 -1.18
C ASP A 50 -29.16 -1.84 -1.78
N SER A 51 -29.58 -0.61 -1.44
CA SER A 51 -29.01 0.61 -2.06
C SER A 51 -27.49 0.74 -1.91
N GLY A 52 -26.95 0.40 -0.75
CA GLY A 52 -25.49 0.44 -0.50
C GLY A 52 -24.70 -0.61 -1.27
N LEU A 53 -25.32 -1.74 -1.61
CA LEU A 53 -24.64 -2.82 -2.33
C LEU A 53 -24.56 -2.54 -3.84
N ARG A 54 -25.50 -1.77 -4.38
CA ARG A 54 -25.46 -1.29 -5.77
C ARG A 54 -24.13 -0.58 -6.06
N GLU A 55 -23.70 0.31 -5.17
CA GLU A 55 -22.44 1.05 -5.31
C GLU A 55 -21.22 0.11 -5.30
N ALA A 56 -21.21 -0.89 -4.42
CA ALA A 56 -20.15 -1.90 -4.41
C ALA A 56 -20.07 -2.68 -5.73
N PHE A 57 -21.22 -3.01 -6.33
CA PHE A 57 -21.30 -3.72 -7.59
C PHE A 57 -20.91 -2.87 -8.82
N GLN A 58 -20.66 -1.57 -8.67
CA GLN A 58 -20.00 -0.80 -9.74
C GLN A 58 -18.59 -1.33 -10.03
N MET A 59 -17.93 -1.96 -9.04
CA MET A 59 -16.60 -2.55 -9.20
C MET A 59 -16.61 -3.99 -9.74
N VAL A 60 -17.78 -4.54 -10.05
CA VAL A 60 -17.90 -5.93 -10.52
C VAL A 60 -18.09 -5.96 -12.03
N LEU A 61 -17.25 -6.76 -12.68
CA LEU A 61 -17.40 -7.15 -14.08
C LEU A 61 -17.79 -8.61 -14.14
N VAL A 62 -18.81 -8.95 -14.93
CA VAL A 62 -19.28 -10.34 -15.07
C VAL A 62 -18.87 -10.87 -16.43
N ILE A 63 -18.24 -12.05 -16.47
CA ILE A 63 -17.85 -12.72 -17.71
C ILE A 63 -18.78 -13.92 -17.91
N THR A 64 -19.46 -13.96 -19.06
CA THR A 64 -20.37 -15.04 -19.46
C THR A 64 -19.97 -15.62 -20.81
N TYR A 65 -20.45 -16.81 -21.16
CA TYR A 65 -20.45 -17.22 -22.56
C TYR A 65 -21.30 -16.26 -23.41
N TYR A 66 -20.96 -16.16 -24.68
CA TYR A 66 -21.82 -15.53 -25.67
C TYR A 66 -23.02 -16.43 -25.96
N GLU A 67 -24.24 -15.88 -25.87
CA GLU A 67 -25.44 -16.58 -26.31
C GLU A 67 -25.63 -16.37 -27.82
N PRO A 68 -25.66 -17.45 -28.64
CA PRO A 68 -25.87 -17.32 -30.07
C PRO A 68 -27.22 -16.65 -30.38
N GLN A 69 -27.18 -15.57 -31.17
CA GLN A 69 -28.39 -14.80 -31.52
C GLN A 69 -29.06 -15.27 -32.82
N ASN A 70 -28.51 -16.31 -33.46
CA ASN A 70 -29.00 -16.81 -34.74
C ASN A 70 -30.32 -17.59 -34.59
N PRO A 71 -31.22 -17.53 -35.58
CA PRO A 71 -32.54 -18.14 -35.51
C PRO A 71 -32.51 -19.66 -35.37
N GLU A 72 -31.48 -20.32 -35.89
CA GLU A 72 -31.30 -21.77 -35.78
C GLU A 72 -31.09 -22.19 -34.32
N TYR A 73 -30.36 -21.39 -33.53
CA TYR A 73 -30.16 -21.65 -32.11
C TYR A 73 -31.46 -21.49 -31.32
N GLN A 74 -32.25 -20.46 -31.61
CA GLN A 74 -33.56 -20.24 -30.98
C GLN A 74 -34.51 -21.41 -31.27
N HIS A 75 -34.54 -21.88 -32.52
CA HIS A 75 -35.30 -23.05 -32.91
C HIS A 75 -34.81 -24.31 -32.19
N PHE A 76 -33.49 -24.52 -32.12
CA PHE A 76 -32.87 -25.62 -31.41
C PHE A 76 -33.24 -25.63 -29.92
N GLN A 77 -33.15 -24.49 -29.22
CA GLN A 77 -33.54 -24.37 -27.81
C GLN A 77 -35.00 -24.75 -27.59
N THR A 78 -35.90 -24.25 -28.44
CA THR A 78 -37.33 -24.58 -28.37
C THR A 78 -37.55 -26.08 -28.49
N GLN A 79 -36.90 -26.73 -29.46
CA GLN A 79 -37.00 -28.18 -29.66
C GLN A 79 -36.36 -28.98 -28.51
N LEU A 80 -35.25 -28.51 -27.96
CA LEU A 80 -34.58 -29.11 -26.81
C LEU A 80 -35.51 -29.15 -25.60
N ILE A 81 -36.10 -28.01 -25.24
CA ILE A 81 -37.03 -27.87 -24.10
C ILE A 81 -38.25 -28.78 -24.28
N LEU A 82 -38.86 -28.77 -25.48
CA LEU A 82 -40.03 -29.60 -25.78
C LEU A 82 -39.71 -31.11 -25.68
N ARG A 83 -38.59 -31.55 -26.27
CA ARG A 83 -38.18 -32.96 -26.26
C ARG A 83 -37.75 -33.42 -24.87
N ALA A 84 -37.06 -32.58 -24.09
CA ALA A 84 -36.69 -32.88 -22.72
C ALA A 84 -37.93 -33.20 -21.87
N LYS A 85 -38.99 -32.39 -21.99
CA LYS A 85 -40.25 -32.61 -21.30
C LYS A 85 -40.98 -33.88 -21.78
N GLN A 86 -41.12 -34.04 -23.10
CA GLN A 86 -41.93 -35.12 -23.68
C GLN A 86 -41.28 -36.50 -23.56
N LYS A 87 -39.96 -36.61 -23.75
CA LYS A 87 -39.27 -37.90 -23.82
C LYS A 87 -38.58 -38.29 -22.51
N PHE A 88 -38.17 -37.30 -21.72
CA PHE A 88 -37.38 -37.52 -20.50
C PHE A 88 -38.07 -37.01 -19.23
N GLY A 89 -39.22 -36.34 -19.34
CA GLY A 89 -39.95 -35.80 -18.18
C GLY A 89 -39.22 -34.64 -17.48
N VAL A 90 -38.18 -34.06 -18.11
CA VAL A 90 -37.37 -32.99 -17.53
C VAL A 90 -37.92 -31.63 -17.96
N GLN A 91 -38.16 -30.74 -17.00
CA GLN A 91 -38.50 -29.36 -17.29
C GLN A 91 -37.24 -28.52 -17.43
N LEU A 92 -37.05 -27.94 -18.61
CA LEU A 92 -35.96 -27.02 -18.91
C LEU A 92 -36.53 -25.64 -19.23
N ASN A 93 -35.77 -24.60 -18.89
CA ASN A 93 -36.07 -23.21 -19.23
C ASN A 93 -35.08 -22.70 -20.27
N TYR A 94 -35.40 -21.57 -20.91
CA TYR A 94 -34.43 -20.84 -21.72
C TYR A 94 -33.27 -20.37 -20.84
N SER A 95 -32.05 -20.66 -21.27
CA SER A 95 -30.87 -20.53 -20.45
C SER A 95 -29.60 -20.70 -21.28
N LEU A 96 -28.57 -19.93 -20.96
CA LEU A 96 -27.20 -20.15 -21.44
C LEU A 96 -26.67 -21.58 -21.17
N MET A 97 -27.22 -22.32 -20.21
CA MET A 97 -26.86 -23.73 -19.99
C MET A 97 -27.26 -24.62 -21.18
N ASN A 98 -28.29 -24.23 -21.95
CA ASN A 98 -28.70 -24.92 -23.17
C ASN A 98 -27.61 -24.86 -24.25
N LEU A 99 -26.65 -23.93 -24.14
CA LEU A 99 -25.50 -23.84 -25.03
C LEU A 99 -24.69 -25.14 -25.00
N VAL A 100 -24.58 -25.79 -23.84
CA VAL A 100 -23.88 -27.08 -23.71
C VAL A 100 -24.50 -28.13 -24.63
N ALA A 101 -25.83 -28.24 -24.65
CA ALA A 101 -26.54 -29.15 -25.54
C ALA A 101 -26.36 -28.77 -27.01
N GLY A 102 -26.32 -27.47 -27.32
CA GLY A 102 -26.00 -26.97 -28.66
C GLY A 102 -24.59 -27.35 -29.10
N CYS A 103 -23.60 -27.21 -28.23
CA CYS A 103 -22.21 -27.62 -28.48
C CYS A 103 -22.09 -29.13 -28.70
N PHE A 104 -22.83 -29.95 -27.95
CA PHE A 104 -22.89 -31.40 -28.22
C PHE A 104 -23.51 -31.72 -29.59
N TYR A 105 -24.57 -31.02 -29.96
CA TYR A 105 -25.17 -31.17 -31.29
C TYR A 105 -24.17 -30.85 -32.40
N ASP A 106 -23.46 -29.73 -32.28
CA ASP A 106 -22.46 -29.29 -33.25
C ASP A 106 -21.24 -30.21 -33.29
N GLY A 107 -20.80 -30.74 -32.14
CA GLY A 107 -19.74 -31.75 -32.09
C GLY A 107 -20.10 -33.05 -32.81
N MET A 108 -21.35 -33.51 -32.67
CA MET A 108 -21.85 -34.67 -33.41
C MET A 108 -21.96 -34.40 -34.91
N LEU A 109 -22.35 -33.18 -35.28
CA LEU A 109 -22.39 -32.74 -36.68
C LEU A 109 -20.99 -32.72 -37.30
N LEU A 110 -20.00 -32.15 -36.61
CA LEU A 110 -18.59 -32.16 -37.01
C LEU A 110 -18.09 -33.59 -37.24
N TYR A 111 -18.35 -34.49 -36.30
CA TYR A 111 -17.98 -35.90 -36.44
C TYR A 111 -18.64 -36.55 -37.66
N ALA A 112 -19.95 -36.35 -37.86
CA ALA A 112 -20.65 -36.91 -39.01
C ALA A 112 -20.10 -36.38 -40.34
N MET A 113 -19.80 -35.09 -40.43
CA MET A 113 -19.21 -34.46 -41.61
C MET A 113 -17.84 -35.06 -41.94
N VAL A 114 -16.94 -35.08 -40.96
CA VAL A 114 -15.57 -35.60 -41.15
C VAL A 114 -15.58 -37.09 -41.45
N LEU A 115 -16.44 -37.86 -40.79
CA LEU A 115 -16.59 -39.28 -41.04
C LEU A 115 -17.08 -39.54 -42.48
N ASN A 116 -18.08 -38.79 -42.94
CA ASN A 116 -18.61 -38.93 -44.29
C ASN A 116 -17.52 -38.66 -45.35
N GLU A 117 -16.72 -37.61 -45.17
CA GLU A 117 -15.58 -37.31 -46.03
C GLU A 117 -14.53 -38.42 -46.00
N THR A 118 -14.18 -38.90 -44.81
CA THR A 118 -13.23 -40.00 -44.63
C THR A 118 -13.68 -41.26 -45.36
N LEU A 119 -14.96 -41.60 -45.30
CA LEU A 119 -15.51 -42.76 -46.00
C LEU A 119 -15.54 -42.56 -47.52
N ARG A 120 -15.84 -41.34 -48.00
CA ARG A 120 -15.81 -41.00 -49.44
C ARG A 120 -14.41 -41.11 -50.04
N GLU A 121 -13.39 -40.86 -49.24
CA GLU A 121 -11.98 -41.00 -49.63
C GLU A 121 -11.47 -42.46 -49.53
N GLY A 122 -12.34 -43.42 -49.20
CA GLY A 122 -11.97 -44.84 -49.03
C GLY A 122 -11.33 -45.16 -47.67
N GLY A 123 -11.35 -44.20 -46.74
CA GLY A 123 -10.91 -44.39 -45.36
C GLY A 123 -11.88 -45.25 -44.54
N SER A 124 -11.51 -45.51 -43.29
CA SER A 124 -12.29 -46.35 -42.38
C SER A 124 -12.70 -45.60 -41.12
N LYS A 125 -13.94 -45.81 -40.67
CA LYS A 125 -14.44 -45.33 -39.37
C LYS A 125 -13.64 -45.83 -38.16
N LYS A 126 -12.81 -46.88 -38.34
CA LYS A 126 -11.93 -47.42 -37.30
C LYS A 126 -10.66 -46.59 -37.10
N ASN A 127 -10.27 -45.76 -38.07
CA ASN A 127 -9.09 -44.92 -37.97
C ASN A 127 -9.43 -43.59 -37.29
N ALA A 128 -9.58 -43.64 -35.96
CA ALA A 128 -9.97 -42.47 -35.16
C ALA A 128 -8.94 -41.34 -35.25
N THR A 129 -7.64 -41.66 -35.29
CA THR A 129 -6.57 -40.66 -35.41
C THR A 129 -6.75 -39.80 -36.66
N HIS A 130 -6.98 -40.44 -37.81
CA HIS A 130 -7.20 -39.72 -39.06
C HIS A 130 -8.46 -38.85 -39.03
N ILE A 131 -9.54 -39.33 -38.40
CA ILE A 131 -10.77 -38.54 -38.21
C ILE A 131 -10.49 -37.31 -37.34
N ILE A 132 -9.79 -37.48 -36.21
CA ILE A 132 -9.46 -36.39 -35.29
C ILE A 132 -8.51 -35.38 -35.92
N GLU A 133 -7.56 -35.83 -36.76
CA GLU A 133 -6.68 -34.93 -37.52
C GLU A 133 -7.46 -34.06 -38.51
N LYS A 134 -8.46 -34.64 -39.20
CA LYS A 134 -9.34 -33.91 -40.13
C LYS A 134 -10.33 -32.96 -39.46
N MET A 135 -10.41 -32.96 -38.13
CA MET A 135 -11.21 -32.01 -37.35
C MET A 135 -10.47 -30.72 -37.02
N ARG A 136 -9.13 -30.71 -37.11
CA ARG A 136 -8.30 -29.55 -36.74
C ARG A 136 -8.51 -28.38 -37.68
N ASP A 137 -8.37 -27.18 -37.14
CA ASP A 137 -8.41 -25.91 -37.90
C ASP A 137 -9.67 -25.78 -38.78
N ARG A 138 -10.76 -26.43 -38.36
CA ARG A 138 -11.96 -26.60 -39.17
C ARG A 138 -13.04 -25.61 -38.77
N LYS A 139 -13.67 -25.00 -39.77
CA LYS A 139 -14.79 -24.07 -39.60
C LYS A 139 -16.03 -24.61 -40.30
N PHE A 140 -17.17 -24.56 -39.62
CA PHE A 140 -18.46 -24.94 -40.19
C PHE A 140 -19.61 -24.21 -39.50
N GLN A 141 -20.78 -24.18 -40.16
CA GLN A 141 -21.98 -23.59 -39.59
C GLN A 141 -22.74 -24.67 -38.78
N GLY A 142 -22.83 -24.46 -37.47
CA GLY A 142 -23.62 -25.27 -36.55
C GLY A 142 -24.93 -24.60 -36.14
N VAL A 143 -25.66 -25.23 -35.22
CA VAL A 143 -26.85 -24.61 -34.60
C VAL A 143 -26.46 -23.46 -33.68
N THR A 144 -25.27 -23.50 -33.07
CA THR A 144 -24.73 -22.44 -32.21
C THR A 144 -23.99 -21.33 -32.97
N GLY A 145 -24.19 -21.23 -34.29
CA GLY A 145 -23.51 -20.24 -35.13
C GLY A 145 -22.27 -20.81 -35.83
N LEU A 146 -21.30 -19.94 -36.11
CA LEU A 146 -20.02 -20.35 -36.68
C LEU A 146 -19.23 -21.14 -35.62
N VAL A 147 -18.91 -22.39 -35.92
CA VAL A 147 -18.04 -23.22 -35.11
C VAL A 147 -16.66 -23.20 -35.74
N SER A 148 -15.64 -22.86 -34.95
CA SER A 148 -14.24 -22.86 -35.35
C SER A 148 -13.45 -23.71 -34.36
N MET A 149 -12.71 -24.68 -34.89
CA MET A 149 -11.79 -25.52 -34.12
C MET A 149 -10.37 -25.01 -34.33
N ASP A 150 -9.59 -24.93 -33.27
CA ASP A 150 -8.19 -24.55 -33.35
C ASP A 150 -7.27 -25.73 -33.74
N SER A 151 -5.96 -25.49 -33.72
CA SER A 151 -4.95 -26.50 -34.03
C SER A 151 -4.90 -27.66 -33.03
N ASN A 152 -5.46 -27.48 -31.83
CA ASN A 152 -5.53 -28.47 -30.77
C ASN A 152 -6.88 -29.24 -30.76
N ASN A 153 -7.79 -28.96 -31.69
CA ASN A 153 -9.17 -29.42 -31.69
C ASN A 153 -10.02 -28.87 -30.52
N ASP A 154 -9.64 -27.71 -29.99
CA ASP A 154 -10.47 -26.97 -29.05
C ASP A 154 -11.33 -25.97 -29.81
N ARG A 155 -12.58 -25.77 -29.35
CA ARG A 155 -13.48 -24.81 -29.98
C ARG A 155 -13.10 -23.39 -29.58
N ASP A 156 -12.89 -22.53 -30.56
CA ASP A 156 -12.82 -21.09 -30.36
C ASP A 156 -14.15 -20.61 -29.75
N THR A 157 -14.09 -20.13 -28.51
CA THR A 157 -15.28 -19.81 -27.72
C THR A 157 -15.39 -18.31 -27.50
N ASP A 158 -16.59 -17.79 -27.75
CA ASP A 158 -16.91 -16.38 -27.59
C ASP A 158 -17.44 -16.09 -26.19
N PHE A 159 -17.09 -14.91 -25.65
CA PHE A 159 -17.49 -14.47 -24.31
C PHE A 159 -18.07 -13.05 -24.36
N ASN A 160 -18.92 -12.74 -23.39
CA ASN A 160 -19.41 -11.39 -23.14
C ASN A 160 -18.86 -10.89 -21.81
N LEU A 161 -18.44 -9.62 -21.81
CA LEU A 161 -18.10 -8.85 -20.63
C LEU A 161 -19.26 -7.92 -20.29
N TRP A 162 -19.75 -8.03 -19.07
CA TRP A 162 -20.85 -7.23 -18.55
C TRP A 162 -20.35 -6.28 -17.49
N ALA A 163 -20.87 -5.05 -17.50
CA ALA A 163 -20.63 -4.05 -16.47
C ALA A 163 -21.92 -3.30 -16.15
N MET A 164 -21.95 -2.59 -15.02
CA MET A 164 -23.04 -1.68 -14.70
C MET A 164 -23.00 -0.48 -15.66
N GLY A 165 -23.92 -0.43 -16.62
CA GLY A 165 -23.99 0.64 -17.61
C GLY A 165 -24.70 1.90 -17.11
N ASP A 166 -25.72 1.70 -16.28
CA ASP A 166 -26.46 2.79 -15.65
C ASP A 166 -26.30 2.73 -14.12
N LEU A 167 -25.61 3.73 -13.57
CA LEU A 167 -25.33 3.86 -12.14
C LEU A 167 -26.58 4.21 -11.33
N GLU A 168 -27.58 4.86 -11.95
CA GLU A 168 -28.82 5.21 -11.27
C GLU A 168 -29.72 3.98 -11.12
N SER A 169 -29.99 3.26 -12.21
CA SER A 169 -30.80 2.05 -12.12
C SER A 169 -30.04 0.83 -11.58
N GLY A 170 -28.70 0.84 -11.64
CA GLY A 170 -27.83 -0.29 -11.34
C GLY A 170 -27.87 -1.40 -12.39
N GLN A 171 -28.40 -1.14 -13.58
CA GLN A 171 -28.57 -2.17 -14.60
C GLN A 171 -27.24 -2.53 -15.28
N TYR A 172 -27.02 -3.83 -15.44
CA TYR A 172 -25.88 -4.37 -16.19
C TYR A 172 -26.20 -4.47 -17.68
N GLU A 173 -25.16 -4.22 -18.49
CA GLU A 173 -25.19 -4.34 -19.94
C GLU A 173 -23.90 -4.96 -20.46
N VAL A 174 -23.95 -5.52 -21.67
CA VAL A 174 -22.75 -6.03 -22.34
C VAL A 174 -21.93 -4.84 -22.83
N VAL A 175 -20.71 -4.72 -22.32
CA VAL A 175 -19.74 -3.66 -22.68
C VAL A 175 -18.62 -4.16 -23.60
N GLY A 176 -18.49 -5.48 -23.74
CA GLY A 176 -17.49 -6.06 -24.62
C GLY A 176 -17.87 -7.47 -25.05
N HIS A 177 -17.51 -7.81 -26.28
CA HIS A 177 -17.65 -9.13 -26.85
C HIS A 177 -16.28 -9.64 -27.26
N TYR A 178 -15.83 -10.73 -26.66
CA TYR A 178 -14.60 -11.40 -27.06
C TYR A 178 -14.90 -12.42 -28.14
N SER A 179 -14.28 -12.27 -29.30
CA SER A 179 -14.29 -13.26 -30.37
C SER A 179 -13.17 -14.27 -30.15
N GLY A 180 -13.52 -15.53 -29.95
CA GLY A 180 -12.56 -16.63 -29.80
C GLY A 180 -11.70 -16.83 -31.06
N VAL A 181 -12.31 -16.64 -32.23
CA VAL A 181 -11.65 -16.83 -33.53
C VAL A 181 -10.60 -15.75 -33.78
N GLU A 182 -10.95 -14.49 -33.53
CA GLU A 182 -10.06 -13.35 -33.77
C GLU A 182 -9.10 -13.12 -32.60
N LYS A 183 -9.40 -13.68 -31.42
CA LYS A 183 -8.70 -13.47 -30.16
C LYS A 183 -8.65 -12.00 -29.77
N GLN A 184 -9.75 -11.28 -30.02
CA GLN A 184 -9.89 -9.86 -29.78
C GLN A 184 -11.19 -9.53 -29.05
N ILE A 185 -11.15 -8.46 -28.25
CA ILE A 185 -12.31 -7.88 -27.60
C ILE A 185 -12.84 -6.74 -28.45
N HIS A 186 -14.08 -6.88 -28.89
CA HIS A 186 -14.88 -5.84 -29.53
C HIS A 186 -15.65 -5.09 -28.45
N TRP A 187 -15.27 -3.86 -28.17
CA TRP A 187 -15.96 -3.03 -27.19
C TRP A 187 -17.32 -2.57 -27.74
N LEU A 188 -18.37 -2.77 -26.94
CA LEU A 188 -19.75 -2.49 -27.30
C LEU A 188 -20.34 -1.46 -26.33
N GLY A 189 -21.32 -0.69 -26.81
CA GLY A 189 -22.06 0.21 -25.93
C GLY A 189 -21.22 1.34 -25.34
N ARG A 190 -21.43 1.61 -24.05
CA ARG A 190 -20.78 2.72 -23.34
C ARG A 190 -19.49 2.26 -22.66
N PRO A 191 -18.50 3.17 -22.48
CA PRO A 191 -17.34 2.87 -21.66
C PRO A 191 -17.74 2.47 -20.24
N ILE A 192 -16.98 1.54 -19.65
CA ILE A 192 -17.17 1.12 -18.26
C ILE A 192 -17.06 2.35 -17.34
N PRO A 193 -18.08 2.66 -16.52
CA PRO A 193 -18.06 3.81 -15.63
C PRO A 193 -17.21 3.52 -14.39
N TRP A 194 -15.90 3.68 -14.51
CA TRP A 194 -14.97 3.51 -13.41
C TRP A 194 -15.15 4.56 -12.31
N VAL A 195 -15.11 4.14 -11.04
CA VAL A 195 -15.28 5.03 -9.88
C VAL A 195 -14.28 6.19 -9.87
N LYS A 196 -13.02 5.93 -10.22
CA LYS A 196 -11.96 6.95 -10.32
C LYS A 196 -11.73 7.46 -11.74
N GLY A 197 -12.68 7.21 -12.66
CA GLY A 197 -12.62 7.62 -14.07
C GLY A 197 -11.73 6.76 -14.96
N ALA A 198 -10.90 5.88 -14.40
CA ALA A 198 -10.02 4.96 -15.11
C ALA A 198 -10.00 3.58 -14.43
N PRO A 199 -9.65 2.50 -15.15
CA PRO A 199 -9.45 1.19 -14.54
C PRO A 199 -8.36 1.27 -13.46
N PRO A 200 -8.50 0.55 -12.33
CA PRO A 200 -7.47 0.50 -11.31
C PRO A 200 -6.18 -0.11 -11.86
N LEU A 201 -5.05 0.30 -11.28
CA LEU A 201 -3.76 -0.30 -11.59
C LEU A 201 -3.67 -1.69 -10.96
N ASP A 202 -3.17 -2.66 -11.72
CA ASP A 202 -2.96 -4.03 -11.25
C ASP A 202 -1.89 -4.09 -10.13
N ASN A 203 -0.79 -3.35 -10.29
CA ASN A 203 0.19 -3.12 -9.22
C ASN A 203 0.23 -1.63 -8.82
N PRO A 204 -0.59 -1.21 -7.84
CA PRO A 204 -0.55 0.14 -7.32
C PRO A 204 0.76 0.39 -6.54
N PRO A 205 1.38 1.58 -6.69
CA PRO A 205 2.63 1.90 -6.01
C PRO A 205 2.50 1.75 -4.49
N CYS A 206 3.47 1.09 -3.85
CA CYS A 206 3.59 0.96 -2.40
C CYS A 206 2.50 0.16 -1.68
N VAL A 207 1.69 -0.62 -2.41
CA VAL A 207 0.64 -1.46 -1.79
C VAL A 207 1.12 -2.90 -1.61
N PHE A 208 1.67 -3.52 -2.65
CA PHE A 208 2.12 -4.91 -2.62
C PHE A 208 3.64 -5.05 -2.46
N ASP A 209 4.40 -4.12 -3.03
CA ASP A 209 5.87 -4.09 -2.94
C ASP A 209 6.31 -3.24 -1.73
N VAL A 210 6.19 -3.83 -0.54
CA VAL A 210 6.53 -3.17 0.75
C VAL A 210 8.04 -2.95 0.92
N ASP A 211 8.85 -3.69 0.14
CA ASP A 211 10.31 -3.65 0.20
C ASP A 211 10.93 -2.55 -0.69
N ASP A 212 10.13 -1.75 -1.39
CA ASP A 212 10.64 -0.63 -2.19
C ASP A 212 11.04 0.54 -1.26
N PRO A 213 12.33 0.92 -1.18
CA PRO A 213 12.80 2.02 -0.33
C PRO A 213 12.23 3.39 -0.73
N SER A 214 11.64 3.53 -1.93
CA SER A 214 10.91 4.75 -2.33
C SER A 214 9.53 4.89 -1.67
N CYS A 215 9.00 3.79 -1.14
CA CYS A 215 7.72 3.72 -0.44
C CYS A 215 7.82 3.99 1.06
N ASP A 216 9.05 4.03 1.60
CA ASP A 216 9.32 4.27 3.00
C ASP A 216 9.18 5.76 3.34
N LYS A 217 7.93 6.23 3.38
CA LYS A 217 7.59 7.55 3.89
C LYS A 217 7.53 7.47 5.41
N THR A 218 8.68 7.30 6.06
CA THR A 218 8.83 7.75 7.44
C THR A 218 9.19 9.23 7.38
N PRO A 219 8.22 10.18 7.41
CA PRO A 219 8.58 11.54 7.74
C PRO A 219 9.19 11.46 9.14
N LEU A 220 10.46 11.84 9.29
CA LEU A 220 11.04 12.08 10.61
C LEU A 220 10.00 12.91 11.39
N SER A 221 9.42 12.29 12.43
CA SER A 221 8.30 12.88 13.16
C SER A 221 8.69 14.30 13.54
N MET A 222 7.85 15.29 13.24
CA MET A 222 8.15 16.69 13.56
C MET A 222 8.56 16.85 15.04
N LEU A 223 8.01 15.99 15.91
CA LEU A 223 8.41 15.84 17.32
C LEU A 223 9.87 15.40 17.52
N ALA A 224 10.39 14.50 16.69
CA ALA A 224 11.79 14.07 16.76
C ALA A 224 12.76 15.20 16.36
N ILE A 225 12.40 15.98 15.34
CA ILE A 225 13.18 17.16 14.92
C ILE A 225 13.16 18.24 16.00
N VAL A 226 11.99 18.50 16.59
CA VAL A 226 11.83 19.46 17.69
C VAL A 226 12.56 18.97 18.95
N ALA A 227 12.51 17.68 19.28
CA ALA A 227 13.21 17.11 20.42
C ALA A 227 14.74 17.20 20.27
N LEU A 228 15.27 16.93 19.07
CA LEU A 228 16.69 17.14 18.78
C LEU A 228 17.10 18.60 18.88
N GLY A 229 16.29 19.51 18.30
CA GLY A 229 16.55 20.95 18.35
C GLY A 229 16.55 21.51 19.77
N THR A 230 15.55 21.15 20.57
CA THR A 230 15.43 21.55 21.98
C THR A 230 16.53 20.94 22.84
N GLY A 231 16.90 19.67 22.63
CA GLY A 231 18.03 19.05 23.31
C GLY A 231 19.33 19.81 23.07
N LEU A 232 19.61 20.20 21.82
CA LEU A 232 20.82 20.95 21.48
C LEU A 232 20.86 22.32 22.15
N THR A 233 19.73 23.04 22.22
CA THR A 233 19.67 24.37 22.84
C THR A 233 19.87 24.30 24.36
N PHE A 234 19.31 23.29 25.04
CA PHE A 234 19.56 23.09 26.47
C PHE A 234 21.04 22.79 26.77
N VAL A 235 21.70 21.98 25.93
CA VAL A 235 23.14 21.71 26.08
C VAL A 235 23.95 22.99 25.90
N MET A 236 23.66 23.78 24.85
CA MET A 236 24.34 25.05 24.62
C MET A 236 24.14 26.05 25.76
N PHE A 237 22.94 26.12 26.33
CA PHE A 237 22.64 26.98 27.48
C PHE A 237 23.34 26.49 28.76
N GLY A 238 23.40 25.17 28.98
CA GLY A 238 24.14 24.58 30.10
C GLY A 238 25.63 24.89 30.03
N ILE A 239 26.24 24.74 28.84
CA ILE A 239 27.65 25.05 28.62
C ILE A 239 27.90 26.56 28.84
N SER A 240 27.07 27.44 28.26
CA SER A 240 27.26 28.89 28.42
C SER A 240 27.10 29.34 29.88
N SER A 241 26.09 28.82 30.58
CA SER A 241 25.88 29.08 32.01
C SER A 241 27.06 28.62 32.86
N PHE A 242 27.61 27.43 32.59
CA PHE A 242 28.79 26.92 33.29
C PHE A 242 30.03 27.79 33.04
N LEU A 243 30.27 28.21 31.79
CA LEU A 243 31.38 29.11 31.45
C LEU A 243 31.24 30.48 32.14
N ILE A 244 30.02 31.03 32.18
CA ILE A 244 29.73 32.29 32.87
C ILE A 244 29.95 32.13 34.38
N PHE A 245 29.44 31.06 35.00
CA PHE A 245 29.64 30.79 36.42
C PHE A 245 31.13 30.68 36.77
N ARG A 246 31.90 29.93 35.98
CA ARG A 246 33.36 29.81 36.17
C ARG A 246 34.05 31.16 36.06
N LYS A 247 33.65 31.99 35.10
CA LYS A 247 34.18 33.35 34.94
C LYS A 247 33.86 34.23 36.16
N LEU A 248 32.61 34.23 36.61
CA LEU A 248 32.17 35.02 37.78
C LEU A 248 32.86 34.57 39.07
N MET A 249 33.07 33.27 39.25
CA MET A 249 33.79 32.72 40.40
C MET A 249 35.26 33.20 40.39
N LEU A 250 35.91 33.17 39.23
CA LEU A 250 37.27 33.67 39.05
C LEU A 250 37.36 35.19 39.31
N GLU A 251 36.40 35.97 38.81
CA GLU A 251 36.31 37.41 39.08
C GLU A 251 36.07 37.69 40.57
N LYS A 252 35.28 36.87 41.27
CA LYS A 252 35.08 36.96 42.71
C LYS A 252 36.36 36.66 43.50
N GLU A 253 37.14 35.67 43.08
CA GLU A 253 38.44 35.37 43.70
C GLU A 253 39.47 36.49 43.43
N LEU A 254 39.53 37.04 42.22
CA LEU A 254 40.40 38.19 41.89
C LEU A 254 40.00 39.46 42.66
N ALA A 255 38.70 39.71 42.82
CA ALA A 255 38.18 40.83 43.61
C ALA A 255 38.33 40.62 45.12
N SER A 256 38.72 39.42 45.56
CA SER A 256 39.05 39.19 46.96
C SER A 256 40.33 39.96 47.29
N MET A 257 40.17 41.09 47.98
CA MET A 257 41.26 41.96 48.42
C MET A 257 42.02 41.32 49.62
N LEU A 258 42.28 40.02 49.58
CA LEU A 258 43.04 39.28 50.62
C LEU A 258 44.48 39.79 50.76
N TRP A 259 45.02 40.44 49.72
CA TRP A 259 46.32 41.10 49.72
C TRP A 259 46.29 42.51 50.33
N ARG A 260 45.10 43.07 50.58
CA ARG A 260 44.95 44.42 51.14
C ARG A 260 44.99 44.35 52.65
N ILE A 261 46.20 44.44 53.19
CA ILE A 261 46.43 44.55 54.63
C ILE A 261 46.02 45.95 55.10
N ARG A 262 45.16 46.05 56.12
CA ARG A 262 44.77 47.33 56.73
C ARG A 262 45.91 47.83 57.62
N TRP A 263 46.10 49.15 57.66
CA TRP A 263 47.18 49.77 58.44
C TRP A 263 47.08 49.47 59.94
N ASP A 264 45.85 49.29 60.44
CA ASP A 264 45.56 48.94 61.84
C ASP A 264 45.95 47.50 62.22
N GLU A 265 46.21 46.64 61.23
CA GLU A 265 46.59 45.23 61.42
C GLU A 265 48.11 45.02 61.36
N LEU A 266 48.87 46.09 61.07
CA LEU A 266 50.32 46.09 61.04
C LEU A 266 50.86 46.61 62.38
N GLN A 267 51.59 45.77 63.09
CA GLN A 267 52.31 46.17 64.30
C GLN A 267 53.71 46.65 63.92
N PHE A 268 54.00 47.91 64.21
CA PHE A 268 55.31 48.52 64.02
C PHE A 268 55.93 48.81 65.38
N GLY A 269 57.08 48.18 65.66
CA GLY A 269 57.86 48.44 66.88
C GLY A 269 58.05 47.20 67.77
N SER A 270 59.27 47.07 68.31
CA SER A 270 59.70 45.89 69.09
C SER A 270 58.92 45.80 70.40
N PRO A 271 58.14 44.73 70.63
CA PRO A 271 57.60 44.48 71.95
C PRO A 271 58.73 43.87 72.79
N GLU A 272 59.33 44.67 73.67
CA GLU A 272 59.81 44.28 75.01
C GLU A 272 60.92 45.22 75.54
N ARG A 273 60.48 46.21 76.33
CA ARG A 273 61.13 46.52 77.61
C ARG A 273 60.03 46.60 78.65
N TYR A 274 59.67 45.48 79.26
CA TYR A 274 59.41 45.35 80.70
C TYR A 274 59.32 43.86 81.08
N HIS A 275 59.84 43.55 82.26
CA HIS A 275 60.32 42.24 82.71
C HIS A 275 59.26 41.31 83.36
N LYS A 276 59.48 39.98 83.21
CA LYS A 276 59.07 38.82 84.07
C LYS A 276 57.57 38.40 83.99
N ALA A 277 57.17 37.12 83.88
CA ALA A 277 57.81 35.82 84.09
C ALA A 277 57.06 34.67 83.38
N ALA A 278 57.79 33.55 83.17
CA ALA A 278 57.36 32.16 82.99
C ALA A 278 56.79 31.69 81.62
N GLY A 279 57.52 30.75 80.97
CA GLY A 279 56.89 29.71 80.12
C GLY A 279 57.46 29.41 78.72
N SER A 280 58.70 28.94 78.62
CA SER A 280 59.20 27.87 77.72
C SER A 280 58.69 27.68 76.26
N ARG A 281 59.65 27.78 75.29
CA ARG A 281 59.92 26.87 74.13
C ARG A 281 58.89 26.85 72.96
N LEU A 282 59.23 26.88 71.67
CA LEU A 282 60.42 26.51 70.88
C LEU A 282 60.44 27.25 69.53
N THR A 283 61.65 27.41 69.02
CA THR A 283 62.12 27.95 67.74
C THR A 283 61.59 27.26 66.47
N LEU A 284 61.35 28.04 65.41
CA LEU A 284 61.65 27.65 64.03
C LEU A 284 62.42 28.79 63.34
N SER A 285 63.52 28.41 62.70
CA SER A 285 64.69 29.22 62.40
C SER A 285 64.47 30.32 61.36
N LEU A 286 64.72 31.57 61.75
CA LEU A 286 65.20 32.61 60.85
C LEU A 286 66.68 32.32 60.51
N ARG A 287 67.00 32.16 59.23
CA ARG A 287 68.36 32.35 58.72
C ARG A 287 68.28 33.14 57.43
N GLY A 288 68.46 34.45 57.52
CA GLY A 288 68.60 35.32 56.34
C GLY A 288 68.24 36.79 56.60
N SER A 289 69.19 37.52 57.17
CA SER A 289 69.33 38.99 57.10
C SER A 289 68.15 39.87 57.54
N SER A 290 68.13 40.24 58.83
CA SER A 290 67.74 41.59 59.22
C SER A 290 68.73 42.59 58.59
N TYR A 291 68.21 43.71 58.09
CA TYR A 291 68.91 44.85 57.47
C TYR A 291 69.22 44.72 55.97
N GLY A 292 68.17 44.82 55.15
CA GLY A 292 68.31 45.22 53.75
C GLY A 292 68.49 46.74 53.65
N SER A 293 69.73 47.23 53.70
CA SER A 293 70.04 48.62 53.36
C SER A 293 70.11 48.77 51.84
N LEU A 294 69.27 49.64 51.26
CA LEU A 294 69.42 50.10 49.87
C LEU A 294 70.57 51.13 49.83
N MET A 295 71.69 50.80 49.19
CA MET A 295 72.78 51.76 48.97
C MET A 295 72.38 52.74 47.86
N THR A 296 72.31 54.04 48.18
CA THR A 296 72.15 55.10 47.19
C THR A 296 73.54 55.51 46.68
N THR A 297 73.67 55.78 45.38
CA THR A 297 74.94 56.03 44.69
C THR A 297 75.58 57.40 44.95
N HIS A 298 75.08 58.19 45.91
CA HIS A 298 75.65 59.49 46.27
C HIS A 298 75.53 59.79 47.78
N GLY A 299 76.67 59.76 48.49
CA GLY A 299 76.82 60.32 49.84
C GLY A 299 76.46 59.38 51.00
N LYS A 300 77.28 59.38 52.05
CA LYS A 300 77.21 58.51 53.25
C LYS A 300 75.93 58.71 54.09
N TYR A 301 74.78 58.22 53.64
CA TYR A 301 73.58 58.06 54.48
C TYR A 301 72.93 56.71 54.21
N GLN A 302 72.83 55.86 55.23
CA GLN A 302 71.99 54.65 55.22
C GLN A 302 70.55 55.05 55.58
N ILE A 303 69.59 54.73 54.73
CA ILE A 303 68.16 54.89 55.03
C ILE A 303 67.65 53.55 55.57
N PHE A 304 67.20 53.55 56.82
CA PHE A 304 66.55 52.38 57.43
C PHE A 304 65.03 52.51 57.25
N ALA A 305 64.40 51.51 56.65
CA ALA A 305 62.95 51.41 56.59
C ALA A 305 62.42 50.67 57.83
N ASN A 306 61.35 51.17 58.42
CA ASN A 306 60.73 50.54 59.58
C ASN A 306 59.90 49.33 59.13
N THR A 307 60.26 48.12 59.56
CA THR A 307 59.55 46.89 59.20
C THR A 307 58.46 46.58 60.22
N GLY A 308 57.22 46.42 59.76
CA GLY A 308 56.09 45.97 60.57
C GLY A 308 55.76 44.51 60.34
N HIS A 309 55.15 43.86 61.33
CA HIS A 309 54.65 42.48 61.21
C HIS A 309 53.12 42.48 61.18
N PHE A 310 52.54 41.59 60.37
CA PHE A 310 51.11 41.32 60.37
C PHE A 310 50.74 40.53 61.63
N LYS A 311 49.66 40.92 62.32
CA LYS A 311 49.17 40.22 63.51
C LYS A 311 48.53 38.87 63.19
#